data_AF-A0A816VGA1-F1
#
_entry.id   AF-A0A816VGA1-F1
#
_cell.length_a   1.000
_cell.length_b   1.000
_cell.length_c   1.000
_cell.angle_alpha   90.00
_cell.angle_beta   90.00
_cell.angle_gamma   90.00
#
_symmetry.space_group_name_H-M   'P 1'
#
loop_
_entity.id
_entity.type
_entity.pdbx_description
1 polymer ?
#
loop_
_entity_poly.entity_id
_entity_poly.type
_entity_poly.pdbx_seq_one_letter_code
_entity_poly.pdbx_strand_id
1 'polypeptide(L)'
;MCRFGFPRPVARRTFICEPLKIDNDDDKQRIKNIKKILTEMNATMNVLEKEKILTWSDFDDLFNKYNWLYDDYEYALRVVHTRTIMIHKREPNTRWMNQYNEEILRVWNANMDIQFVLDPYAYAKYLMSYTTKPER
;
A
#
# COMPACT_ATOMS: atom_id res chain seq x y z
N MET A 1 3.87 -0.39 -12.18
CA MET A 1 3.32 -0.76 -10.86
C MET A 1 2.84 -2.20 -10.93
N CYS A 2 3.19 -3.05 -9.95
CA CYS A 2 2.83 -4.48 -9.95
C CYS A 2 1.30 -4.67 -9.85
N ARG A 3 0.73 -5.67 -10.55
CA ARG A 3 -0.71 -6.01 -10.49
C ARG A 3 -1.20 -6.26 -9.05
N PHE A 4 -0.32 -6.82 -8.21
CA PHE A 4 -0.61 -7.16 -6.82
C PHE A 4 -0.36 -6.00 -5.84
N GLY A 5 -0.03 -4.80 -6.36
CA GLY A 5 0.19 -3.62 -5.52
C GLY A 5 1.50 -3.66 -4.72
N PHE A 6 2.51 -4.37 -5.23
CA PHE A 6 3.87 -4.35 -4.67
C PHE A 6 4.76 -3.26 -5.28
N PRO A 7 5.73 -2.71 -4.52
CA PRO A 7 5.93 -2.92 -3.08
C PRO A 7 4.77 -2.36 -2.24
N ARG A 8 4.45 -2.99 -1.11
CA ARG A 8 3.42 -2.50 -0.18
C ARG A 8 3.90 -1.21 0.50
N PRO A 9 3.02 -0.25 0.78
CA PRO A 9 3.39 0.97 1.49
C PRO A 9 3.93 0.67 2.89
N VAL A 10 4.94 1.43 3.30
CA VAL A 10 5.47 1.43 4.67
C VAL A 10 4.49 2.22 5.53
N ALA A 11 4.17 1.74 6.73
CA ALA A 11 3.29 2.46 7.63
C ALA A 11 3.65 2.18 9.08
N ARG A 12 3.70 3.23 9.90
CA ARG A 12 3.98 3.12 11.34
C ARG A 12 2.82 2.48 12.12
N ARG A 13 1.60 2.56 11.56
CA ARG A 13 0.36 2.03 12.14
C ARG A 13 -0.54 1.45 11.06
N THR A 14 -1.51 0.65 11.50
CA THR A 14 -2.59 0.15 10.65
C THR A 14 -3.74 1.16 10.65
N PHE A 15 -4.28 1.50 9.48
CA PHE A 15 -5.39 2.45 9.36
C PHE A 15 -6.22 2.21 8.10
N ILE A 16 -7.45 2.70 8.12
CA ILE A 16 -8.33 2.74 6.93
C ILE A 16 -7.96 3.98 6.12
N CYS A 17 -7.57 3.76 4.87
CA CYS A 17 -7.25 4.81 3.92
C CYS A 17 -8.48 5.09 3.06
N GLU A 18 -9.16 6.19 3.36
CA GLU A 18 -10.32 6.65 2.58
C GLU A 18 -9.87 7.58 1.46
N PRO A 19 -10.29 7.32 0.21
CA PRO A 19 -9.91 8.12 -0.94
C PRO A 19 -10.50 9.53 -0.81
N LEU A 20 -9.70 10.52 -1.18
CA LEU A 20 -10.17 11.91 -1.22
C LEU A 20 -10.97 12.14 -2.50
N LYS A 21 -12.20 12.67 -2.38
CA LYS A 21 -12.96 13.20 -3.51
C LYS A 21 -12.39 14.56 -3.86
N ILE A 22 -11.91 14.70 -5.08
CA ILE A 22 -11.25 15.92 -5.55
C ILE A 22 -11.91 16.35 -6.86
N ASP A 23 -12.53 17.52 -6.84
CA ASP A 23 -13.37 18.01 -7.95
C ASP A 23 -12.81 19.27 -8.65
N ASN A 24 -11.76 19.92 -8.11
CA ASN A 24 -11.19 21.15 -8.69
C ASN A 24 -9.91 20.90 -9.52
N ASP A 25 -9.59 21.82 -10.43
CA ASP A 25 -8.45 21.69 -11.36
C ASP A 25 -7.08 21.92 -10.70
N ASP A 26 -6.98 22.85 -9.73
CA ASP A 26 -5.73 23.11 -8.99
C ASP A 26 -5.28 21.87 -8.20
N ASP A 27 -6.22 21.13 -7.62
CA ASP A 27 -5.93 19.90 -6.92
C ASP A 27 -5.46 18.81 -7.89
N LYS A 28 -5.86 18.81 -9.17
CA LYS A 28 -5.32 17.83 -10.15
C LYS A 28 -3.80 17.97 -10.31
N GLN A 29 -3.30 19.20 -10.35
CA GLN A 29 -1.84 19.42 -10.45
C GLN A 29 -1.14 19.00 -9.16
N ARG A 30 -1.73 19.29 -8.00
CA ARG A 30 -1.23 18.83 -6.69
C ARG A 30 -1.20 17.31 -6.60
N ILE A 31 -2.25 16.62 -7.02
CA ILE A 31 -2.34 15.14 -7.08
C ILE A 31 -1.20 14.59 -7.95
N LYS A 32 -0.98 15.19 -9.13
CA LYS A 32 0.06 14.74 -10.05
C LYS A 32 1.44 14.85 -9.41
N ASN A 33 1.71 15.94 -8.69
CA ASN A 33 2.96 16.13 -7.96
C ASN A 33 3.11 15.10 -6.82
N ILE A 34 2.07 14.87 -6.03
CA ILE A 34 2.06 13.86 -4.95
C ILE A 34 2.33 12.45 -5.51
N LYS A 35 1.65 12.08 -6.59
CA LYS A 35 1.86 10.78 -7.28
C LYS A 35 3.30 10.62 -7.75
N LYS A 36 3.89 11.70 -8.29
CA LYS A 36 5.29 11.72 -8.71
C LYS A 36 6.23 11.48 -7.52
N ILE A 37 6.05 12.23 -6.42
CA ILE A 37 6.87 12.09 -5.20
C ILE A 37 6.79 10.65 -4.65
N LEU A 38 5.59 10.09 -4.49
CA LEU A 38 5.44 8.71 -4.01
C LEU A 38 6.07 7.67 -4.96
N THR A 39 6.05 7.92 -6.26
CA THR A 39 6.71 7.04 -7.24
C THR A 39 8.22 7.10 -7.08
N GLU A 40 8.78 8.31 -6.91
CA GLU A 40 10.21 8.51 -6.69
C GLU A 40 10.67 7.92 -5.35
N MET A 41 9.93 8.16 -4.25
CA MET A 41 10.23 7.56 -2.95
C MET A 41 10.28 6.02 -3.04
N ASN A 42 9.29 5.42 -3.70
CA ASN A 42 9.29 3.97 -3.91
C ASN A 42 10.47 3.50 -4.77
N ALA A 43 10.84 4.25 -5.80
CA ALA A 43 11.99 3.94 -6.64
C ALA A 43 13.31 4.02 -5.85
N THR A 44 13.50 5.06 -5.03
CA THR A 44 14.68 5.21 -4.16
C THR A 44 14.77 4.04 -3.18
N MET A 45 13.68 3.67 -2.53
CA MET A 45 13.66 2.53 -1.61
C MET A 45 13.98 1.21 -2.32
N ASN A 46 13.47 1.00 -3.54
CA ASN A 46 13.78 -0.22 -4.31
C ASN A 46 15.26 -0.31 -4.71
N VAL A 47 15.96 0.82 -4.86
CA VAL A 47 17.41 0.83 -5.10
C VAL A 47 18.14 0.51 -3.81
N LEU A 48 17.80 1.18 -2.71
CA LEU A 48 18.41 0.97 -1.40
C LEU A 48 18.26 -0.48 -0.90
N GLU A 49 17.12 -1.12 -1.16
CA GLU A 49 16.87 -2.54 -0.81
C GLU A 49 17.83 -3.53 -1.48
N LYS A 50 18.42 -3.16 -2.63
CA LYS A 50 19.40 -4.02 -3.30
C LYS A 50 20.76 -3.97 -2.61
N GLU A 51 21.04 -2.91 -1.88
CA GLU A 51 22.34 -2.63 -1.27
C GLU A 51 22.33 -2.97 0.23
N LYS A 52 21.19 -2.76 0.91
CA LYS A 52 21.06 -2.99 2.35
C LYS A 52 19.64 -3.34 2.78
N ILE A 53 19.54 -3.85 4.01
CA ILE A 53 18.26 -3.99 4.70
C ILE A 53 17.78 -2.59 5.10
N LEU A 54 16.58 -2.23 4.64
CA LEU A 54 16.00 -0.93 4.94
C LEU A 54 15.61 -0.79 6.42
N THR A 55 15.88 0.39 6.96
CA THR A 55 15.53 0.79 8.32
C THR A 55 14.54 1.95 8.31
N TRP A 56 14.01 2.31 9.48
CA TRP A 56 13.17 3.50 9.64
C TRP A 56 13.92 4.80 9.30
N SER A 57 15.22 4.87 9.58
CA SER A 57 16.04 6.04 9.22
C SER A 57 16.04 6.27 7.71
N ASP A 58 16.20 5.20 6.92
CA ASP A 58 16.20 5.29 5.45
C ASP A 58 14.87 5.80 4.90
N PHE A 59 13.77 5.41 5.55
CA PHE A 59 12.45 5.88 5.19
C PHE A 59 12.24 7.35 5.60
N ASP A 60 12.72 7.72 6.79
CA ASP A 60 12.60 9.09 7.30
C ASP A 60 13.48 10.09 6.51
N ASP A 61 14.63 9.64 5.99
CA ASP A 61 15.49 10.44 5.11
C ASP A 61 14.77 10.85 3.82
N LEU A 62 13.83 10.04 3.33
CA LEU A 62 13.01 10.42 2.19
C LEU A 62 12.09 11.60 2.51
N PHE A 63 11.56 11.67 3.73
CA PHE A 63 10.72 12.80 4.13
C PHE A 63 11.51 14.10 4.18
N ASN A 64 12.75 14.05 4.71
CA ASN A 64 13.66 15.18 4.72
C ASN A 64 13.95 15.70 3.30
N LYS A 65 14.14 14.80 2.33
CA LYS A 65 14.39 15.15 0.92
C LYS A 65 13.24 15.94 0.28
N TYR A 66 11.98 15.60 0.62
CA TYR A 66 10.79 16.23 0.04
C TYR A 66 10.16 17.30 0.96
N ASN A 67 10.80 17.60 2.10
CA ASN A 67 10.26 18.47 3.15
C ASN A 67 8.83 18.06 3.58
N TRP A 68 8.63 16.76 3.78
CA TRP A 68 7.37 16.16 4.22
C TRP A 68 7.44 15.79 5.69
N LEU A 69 6.27 15.79 6.34
CA LEU A 69 6.05 15.08 7.58
C LEU A 69 5.39 13.72 7.28
N TYR A 70 5.36 12.83 8.25
CA TYR A 70 4.68 11.54 8.10
C TYR A 70 3.17 11.68 7.80
N ASP A 71 2.53 12.75 8.31
CA ASP A 71 1.13 13.04 8.01
C ASP A 71 0.92 13.42 6.54
N ASP A 72 1.88 14.11 5.90
CA ASP A 72 1.84 14.40 4.46
C ASP A 72 1.92 13.10 3.65
N TYR A 73 2.67 12.13 4.13
CA TYR A 73 2.74 10.80 3.52
C TYR A 73 1.42 10.02 3.67
N GLU A 74 0.79 10.01 4.84
CA GLU A 74 -0.53 9.40 5.00
C GLU A 74 -1.59 10.10 4.12
N TYR A 75 -1.54 11.43 4.03
CA TYR A 75 -2.36 12.20 3.10
C TYR A 75 -2.10 11.80 1.64
N ALA A 76 -0.83 11.68 1.25
CA ALA A 76 -0.43 11.26 -0.08
C ALA A 76 -0.95 9.86 -0.43
N LEU A 77 -0.95 8.92 0.52
CA LEU A 77 -1.55 7.60 0.31
C LEU A 77 -3.06 7.69 0.02
N ARG A 78 -3.80 8.58 0.71
CA ARG A 78 -5.23 8.82 0.47
C ARG A 78 -5.51 9.43 -0.90
N VAL A 79 -4.59 10.25 -1.40
CA VAL A 79 -4.68 10.85 -2.74
C VAL A 79 -4.49 9.81 -3.86
N VAL A 80 -3.61 8.84 -3.65
CA VAL A 80 -3.27 7.85 -4.70
C VAL A 80 -4.27 6.71 -4.78
N HIS A 81 -4.85 6.31 -3.65
CA HIS A 81 -5.85 5.25 -3.64
C HIS A 81 -7.21 5.79 -4.09
N THR A 82 -7.88 5.06 -4.98
CA THR A 82 -9.20 5.42 -5.52
C THR A 82 -10.35 4.75 -4.79
N ARG A 83 -10.05 3.80 -3.90
CA ARG A 83 -11.01 3.01 -3.14
C ARG A 83 -10.60 3.02 -1.67
N THR A 84 -11.56 2.82 -0.79
CA THR A 84 -11.29 2.62 0.64
C THR A 84 -10.53 1.31 0.81
N ILE A 85 -9.31 1.39 1.32
CA ILE A 85 -8.44 0.22 1.53
C ILE A 85 -7.86 0.21 2.93
N MET A 86 -7.46 -0.97 3.40
CA MET A 86 -6.74 -1.09 4.68
C MET A 86 -5.23 -1.02 4.43
N ILE A 87 -4.60 -0.02 5.03
CA ILE A 87 -3.13 0.06 5.10
C ILE A 87 -2.71 -0.60 6.40
N HIS A 88 -1.85 -1.60 6.31
CA HIS A 88 -1.34 -2.32 7.47
C HIS A 88 -0.02 -1.69 7.94
N LYS A 89 0.20 -1.67 9.26
CA LYS A 89 1.52 -1.40 9.83
C LYS A 89 2.54 -2.29 9.14
N ARG A 90 3.62 -1.69 8.65
CA ARG A 90 4.64 -2.38 7.89
C ARG A 90 5.99 -1.69 8.03
N GLU A 91 7.00 -2.47 8.36
CA GLU A 91 8.38 -1.99 8.45
C GLU A 91 9.01 -1.86 7.06
N PRO A 92 9.98 -0.94 6.87
CA PRO A 92 10.65 -0.70 5.59
C PRO A 92 11.25 -1.94 4.91
N ASN A 93 11.80 -2.89 5.67
CA ASN A 93 12.36 -4.14 5.17
C ASN A 93 11.31 -5.20 4.77
N THR A 94 10.04 -5.01 5.16
CA THR A 94 8.97 -6.01 4.96
C THR A 94 8.05 -5.68 3.78
N ARG A 95 8.38 -4.69 2.96
CA ARG A 95 7.53 -4.17 1.85
C ARG A 95 7.10 -5.21 0.81
N TRP A 96 7.86 -6.31 0.69
CA TRP A 96 7.62 -7.38 -0.28
C TRP A 96 6.94 -8.62 0.31
N MET A 97 6.61 -8.62 1.60
CA MET A 97 5.90 -9.74 2.22
C MET A 97 4.40 -9.60 2.08
N ASN A 98 3.70 -10.70 1.75
CA ASN A 98 2.24 -10.73 1.81
C ASN A 98 1.75 -10.51 3.25
N GLN A 99 0.50 -10.10 3.39
CA GLN A 99 -0.19 -10.18 4.67
C GLN A 99 -0.38 -11.65 5.05
N TYR A 100 -0.03 -11.98 6.29
CA TYR A 100 -0.15 -13.32 6.83
C TYR A 100 -0.66 -13.25 8.28
N ASN A 101 -1.20 -14.36 8.75
CA ASN A 101 -1.49 -14.56 10.16
C ASN A 101 -0.43 -15.51 10.72
N GLU A 102 0.27 -15.11 11.79
CA GLU A 102 1.38 -15.89 12.35
C GLU A 102 0.97 -17.31 12.77
N GLU A 103 -0.19 -17.45 13.42
CA GLU A 103 -0.70 -18.74 13.89
C GLU A 103 -1.09 -19.65 12.70
N ILE A 104 -1.80 -19.10 11.72
CA ILE A 104 -2.14 -19.86 10.51
C ILE A 104 -0.88 -20.25 9.74
N LEU A 105 0.13 -19.36 9.67
CA LEU A 105 1.39 -19.69 9.01
C LEU A 105 2.10 -20.86 9.69
N ARG A 106 2.12 -20.90 11.03
CA ARG A 106 2.73 -21.99 11.80
C ARG A 106 2.02 -23.32 11.60
N VAL A 107 0.68 -23.31 11.56
CA VAL A 107 -0.13 -24.53 11.44
C VAL A 107 -0.19 -25.03 9.99
N TRP A 108 -0.40 -24.14 9.04
CA TRP A 108 -0.59 -24.48 7.61
C TRP A 108 0.76 -24.64 6.88
N ASN A 109 1.78 -23.86 7.26
CA ASN A 109 3.11 -23.84 6.65
C ASN A 109 3.10 -23.66 5.12
N ALA A 110 2.27 -22.74 4.61
CA ALA A 110 2.28 -22.34 3.21
C ALA A 110 2.05 -20.83 3.05
N ASN A 111 2.36 -20.32 1.86
CA ASN A 111 2.16 -18.92 1.52
C ASN A 111 0.68 -18.53 1.64
N MET A 112 0.42 -17.34 2.19
CA MET A 112 -0.91 -16.78 2.35
C MET A 112 -1.02 -15.43 1.68
N ASP A 113 -2.22 -15.11 1.23
CA ASP A 113 -2.62 -13.78 0.75
C ASP A 113 -3.94 -13.42 1.42
N ILE A 114 -3.86 -12.84 2.62
CA ILE A 114 -5.01 -12.46 3.44
C ILE A 114 -5.31 -10.98 3.21
N GLN A 115 -6.58 -10.64 2.96
CA GLN A 115 -6.99 -9.25 2.74
C GLN A 115 -8.19 -8.92 3.62
N PHE A 116 -8.14 -7.75 4.26
CA PHE A 116 -9.27 -7.25 5.03
C PHE A 116 -10.36 -6.71 4.09
N VAL A 117 -11.59 -7.19 4.28
CA VAL A 117 -12.74 -6.83 3.44
C VAL A 117 -13.42 -5.59 4.01
N LEU A 118 -13.38 -4.49 3.26
CA LEU A 118 -14.04 -3.22 3.60
C LEU A 118 -15.37 -3.02 2.87
N ASP A 119 -15.60 -3.73 1.78
CA ASP A 119 -16.83 -3.68 0.98
C ASP A 119 -17.44 -5.09 0.88
N PRO A 120 -18.44 -5.40 1.72
CA PRO A 120 -19.10 -6.71 1.72
C PRO A 120 -19.79 -7.04 0.39
N TYR A 121 -20.30 -6.03 -0.32
CA TYR A 121 -20.96 -6.24 -1.60
C TYR A 121 -19.95 -6.59 -2.69
N ALA A 122 -18.83 -5.86 -2.76
CA ALA A 122 -17.75 -6.21 -3.68
C ALA A 122 -17.18 -7.61 -3.39
N TYR A 123 -17.09 -8.00 -2.13
CA TYR A 123 -16.70 -9.35 -1.73
C TYR A 123 -17.70 -10.41 -2.20
N ALA A 124 -18.99 -10.24 -1.92
CA ALA A 124 -20.02 -11.17 -2.37
C ALA A 124 -20.02 -11.31 -3.91
N LYS A 125 -19.92 -10.19 -4.64
CA LYS A 125 -19.79 -10.19 -6.10
C LYS A 125 -18.54 -10.93 -6.57
N TYR A 126 -17.41 -10.74 -5.91
CA TYR A 126 -16.17 -11.46 -6.21
C TYR A 126 -16.36 -12.98 -6.01
N LEU A 127 -16.92 -13.40 -4.88
CA LEU A 127 -17.18 -14.81 -4.57
C LEU A 127 -18.11 -15.46 -5.60
N MET A 128 -19.21 -14.78 -5.95
CA MET A 128 -20.12 -15.24 -7.00
C MET A 128 -19.39 -15.37 -8.33
N SER A 129 -18.63 -14.35 -8.74
CA SER A 129 -17.87 -14.40 -10.00
C SER A 129 -16.84 -15.52 -10.04
N TYR A 130 -16.30 -15.93 -8.89
CA TYR A 130 -15.32 -17.00 -8.79
C TYR A 130 -15.98 -18.38 -8.84
N THR A 131 -17.09 -18.55 -8.11
CA THR A 131 -17.84 -19.81 -8.06
C THR A 131 -18.60 -20.09 -9.35
N THR A 132 -19.04 -19.05 -10.07
CA THR A 132 -19.72 -19.19 -11.37
C THR A 132 -18.77 -19.10 -12.56
N LYS A 133 -17.44 -19.06 -12.34
CA LYS A 133 -16.50 -19.13 -13.47
C LYS A 133 -16.67 -20.50 -14.13
N PRO A 134 -16.92 -20.56 -15.44
CA PRO A 134 -16.92 -21.83 -16.13
C PRO A 134 -15.53 -22.45 -15.97
N GLU A 135 -15.49 -23.69 -15.46
CA GLU A 135 -14.26 -24.47 -15.46
C GLU A 135 -13.82 -24.67 -16.91
N ARG A 136 -12.51 -24.52 -17.13
CA ARG A 136 -11.90 -24.60 -18.45
C ARG A 136 -11.07 -25.86 -18.56
#